data_AF-A0A518D296-F1
#
_entry.id   AF-A0A518D296-F1
#
_cell.length_a   1.000
_cell.length_b   1.000
_cell.length_c   1.000
_cell.angle_alpha   90.00
_cell.angle_beta   90.00
_cell.angle_gamma   90.00
#
_symmetry.space_group_name_H-M   'P 1'
#
loop_
_entity.id
_entity.type
_entity.pdbx_description
1 polymer ?
#
loop_
_entity_poly.entity_id
_entity_poly.type
_entity_poly.pdbx_seq_one_letter_code
_entity_poly.pdbx_strand_id
1 'polypeptide(L)'
;MQLQVFAVPMVGDEAALEQVNAFLRSHRVLSVDKTAVVHEGRQFWSFCVEYLVGAPASAPGGGARSGSAGNASGKARIDYREVLTAPQFERFSKLRELRKQLADSESVPL
;
A
#
# COMPACT_ATOMS: atom_id res chain seq x y z
N MET A 1 -7.51 -10.34 1.54
CA MET A 1 -6.05 -10.30 1.65
C MET A 1 -5.51 -11.45 0.80
N GLN A 2 -4.45 -11.21 0.03
CA GLN A 2 -3.78 -12.23 -0.76
C GLN A 2 -2.26 -12.09 -0.63
N LEU A 3 -1.56 -13.16 -0.95
CA LEU A 3 -0.10 -13.26 -0.94
C LEU A 3 0.38 -13.47 -2.37
N GLN A 4 1.40 -12.71 -2.76
CA GLN A 4 2.14 -12.92 -4.00
C GLN A 4 3.61 -13.09 -3.67
N VAL A 5 4.20 -14.19 -4.15
CA VAL A 5 5.62 -14.50 -3.93
C VAL A 5 6.38 -14.36 -5.23
N PHE A 6 7.56 -13.73 -5.17
CA PHE A 6 8.48 -13.60 -6.29
C PHE A 6 9.85 -14.14 -5.91
N ALA A 7 10.53 -14.77 -6.87
CA ALA A 7 11.93 -15.14 -6.77
C ALA A 7 12.69 -14.40 -7.88
N VAL A 8 13.54 -13.44 -7.49
CA VAL A 8 14.29 -12.59 -8.42
C VAL A 8 15.77 -12.93 -8.31
N PRO A 9 16.44 -13.35 -9.40
CA PRO A 9 17.89 -13.57 -9.38
C PRO A 9 18.65 -12.37 -8.81
N MET A 10 19.72 -12.62 -8.03
CA MET A 10 20.50 -11.53 -7.44
C MET A 10 21.26 -10.69 -8.49
N VAL A 11 21.52 -11.25 -9.67
CA VAL A 11 22.31 -10.60 -10.72
C VAL A 11 21.61 -10.77 -12.07
N GLY A 12 21.48 -9.68 -12.80
CA GLY A 12 21.26 -9.69 -14.25
C GLY A 12 19.84 -9.94 -14.75
N ASP A 13 18.81 -9.81 -13.91
CA ASP A 13 17.42 -10.01 -14.33
C ASP A 13 16.53 -8.78 -14.04
N GLU A 14 16.64 -7.78 -14.93
CA GLU A 14 15.84 -6.56 -14.88
C GLU A 14 14.36 -6.83 -15.17
N ALA A 15 14.04 -7.86 -15.97
CA ALA A 15 12.67 -8.21 -16.30
C ALA A 15 11.94 -8.79 -15.06
N ALA A 16 12.58 -9.68 -14.31
CA ALA A 16 12.03 -10.18 -13.06
C ALA A 16 11.87 -9.07 -12.01
N LEU A 17 12.84 -8.15 -11.92
CA LEU A 17 12.73 -6.99 -11.03
C LEU A 17 11.53 -6.09 -11.43
N GLU A 18 11.36 -5.84 -12.73
CA GLU A 18 10.27 -5.00 -13.23
C GLU A 18 8.89 -5.64 -13.01
N GLN A 19 8.78 -6.97 -13.05
CA GLN A 19 7.54 -7.67 -12.67
C GLN A 19 7.16 -7.41 -11.21
N VAL A 20 8.13 -7.46 -10.29
CA VAL A 20 7.90 -7.11 -8.89
C VAL A 20 7.46 -5.66 -8.77
N ASN A 21 8.19 -4.73 -9.41
CA ASN A 21 7.85 -3.31 -9.36
C ASN A 21 6.46 -3.02 -9.94
N ALA A 22 6.11 -3.62 -11.08
CA ALA A 22 4.80 -3.50 -11.70
C ALA A 22 3.70 -4.00 -10.77
N PHE A 23 3.93 -5.13 -10.09
CA PHE A 23 2.99 -5.65 -9.10
C PHE A 23 2.78 -4.68 -7.93
N LEU A 24 3.87 -4.18 -7.35
CA LEU A 24 3.85 -3.24 -6.22
C LEU A 24 3.14 -1.93 -6.59
N ARG A 25 3.30 -1.45 -7.83
CA ARG A 25 2.61 -0.24 -8.32
C ARG A 25 1.14 -0.45 -8.63
N SER A 26 0.71 -1.69 -8.90
CA SER A 26 -0.67 -1.99 -9.31
C SER A 26 -1.58 -2.31 -8.14
N HIS A 27 -1.02 -2.79 -7.02
CA HIS A 27 -1.80 -3.28 -5.89
C HIS A 27 -1.59 -2.45 -4.64
N ARG A 28 -2.63 -2.32 -3.83
CA ARG A 28 -2.48 -1.79 -2.47
C ARG A 28 -1.78 -2.82 -1.59
N VAL A 29 -0.47 -2.63 -1.45
CA VAL A 29 0.44 -3.46 -0.65
C VAL A 29 0.25 -3.15 0.84
N LEU A 30 0.19 -4.20 1.64
CA LEU A 30 0.10 -4.14 3.10
C LEU A 30 1.47 -4.32 3.74
N SER A 31 2.23 -5.32 3.28
CA SER A 31 3.57 -5.64 3.78
C SER A 31 4.41 -6.26 2.66
N VAL A 32 5.73 -6.15 2.79
CA VAL A 32 6.71 -6.80 1.89
C VAL A 32 7.84 -7.37 2.73
N ASP A 33 7.94 -8.69 2.78
CA ASP A 33 9.07 -9.39 3.37
C ASP A 33 10.08 -9.79 2.29
N LYS A 34 11.37 -9.59 2.56
CA LYS A 34 12.46 -9.83 1.61
C LYS A 34 13.52 -10.70 2.25
N THR A 35 13.84 -11.81 1.61
CA THR A 35 14.84 -12.75 2.09
C THR A 35 15.84 -13.07 0.99
N ALA A 36 17.12 -12.85 1.27
CA ALA A 36 18.21 -13.32 0.42
C ALA A 36 18.37 -14.84 0.61
N VAL A 37 18.20 -15.60 -0.47
CA VAL A 37 18.39 -17.06 -0.46
C VAL A 37 19.66 -17.36 -1.25
N VAL A 38 20.65 -17.91 -0.54
CA VAL A 38 21.90 -18.41 -1.11
C VAL A 38 22.03 -19.87 -0.68
N HIS A 39 21.68 -20.79 -1.58
CA HIS A 39 21.71 -22.22 -1.28
C HIS A 39 22.09 -23.02 -2.53
N GLU A 40 23.06 -23.93 -2.39
CA GLU A 40 23.49 -24.88 -3.43
C GLU A 40 23.67 -24.26 -4.83
N GLY A 41 24.34 -23.10 -4.91
CA GLY A 41 24.62 -22.41 -6.17
C GLY A 41 23.45 -21.60 -6.74
N ARG A 42 22.29 -21.58 -6.08
CA ARG A 42 21.18 -20.68 -6.41
C ARG A 42 21.25 -19.44 -5.52
N GLN A 43 21.19 -18.27 -6.16
CA GLN A 43 21.26 -16.97 -5.51
C GLN A 43 20.12 -16.08 -6.00
N PHE A 44 19.13 -15.85 -5.15
CA PHE A 44 17.97 -15.04 -5.49
C PHE A 44 17.40 -14.32 -4.27
N TRP A 45 16.67 -13.25 -4.53
CA TRP A 45 15.81 -12.58 -3.55
C TRP A 45 14.41 -13.19 -3.61
N SER A 46 13.92 -13.64 -2.46
CA SER A 46 12.52 -14.00 -2.26
C SER A 46 11.78 -12.78 -1.74
N PHE A 47 10.70 -12.40 -2.41
CA PHE A 47 9.77 -11.36 -1.97
C PHE A 47 8.43 -11.98 -1.64
N CYS A 48 7.94 -11.80 -0.42
CA CYS A 48 6.58 -12.15 -0.04
C CYS A 48 5.79 -10.86 0.13
N VAL A 49 4.79 -10.65 -0.73
CA VAL A 49 3.99 -9.41 -0.77
C VAL A 49 2.57 -9.71 -0.34
N GLU A 50 2.13 -9.09 0.75
CA GLU A 50 0.72 -9.08 1.16
C GLU A 50 0.00 -7.90 0.52
N TYR A 51 -1.16 -8.13 -0.06
CA TYR A 51 -1.92 -7.07 -0.75
C TYR A 51 -3.44 -7.26 -0.65
N LEU A 52 -4.17 -6.18 -0.96
CA LEU A 52 -5.62 -6.18 -1.06
C LEU A 52 -6.08 -6.31 -2.51
N VAL A 53 -7.00 -7.25 -2.76
CA VAL A 53 -7.62 -7.49 -4.06
C VAL A 53 -8.68 -6.41 -4.32
N GLY A 54 -8.65 -5.81 -5.52
CA GLY A 54 -9.66 -4.84 -5.96
C GLY A 54 -9.45 -3.40 -5.47
N ALA A 55 -8.32 -3.10 -4.82
CA ALA A 55 -7.93 -1.73 -4.49
C ALA A 55 -6.69 -1.34 -5.30
N PRO A 56 -6.81 -0.48 -6.34
CA PRO A 56 -5.65 0.05 -7.03
C PRO A 56 -4.79 0.84 -6.04
N ALA A 57 -3.47 0.81 -6.22
CA ALA A 57 -2.53 1.58 -5.42
C ALA A 57 -2.75 3.09 -5.64
N SER A 58 -3.64 3.69 -4.85
CA SER A 58 -3.80 5.14 -4.83
C SER A 58 -2.69 5.72 -3.96
N ALA A 59 -1.88 6.60 -4.55
CA ALA A 59 -0.66 7.17 -3.96
C ALA A 59 -0.87 7.73 -2.53
N PRO A 60 0.12 7.62 -1.63
CA PRO A 60 0.04 8.22 -0.32
C PRO A 60 0.31 9.73 -0.44
N GLY A 61 -0.72 10.53 -0.18
CA GLY A 61 -0.60 11.97 0.09
C GLY A 61 -0.62 12.90 -1.12
N GLY A 62 -1.73 13.62 -1.33
CA GLY A 62 -1.77 14.82 -2.17
C GLY A 62 -3.04 14.91 -3.02
N GLY A 63 -3.79 16.00 -2.84
CA GLY A 63 -5.06 16.23 -3.50
C GLY A 63 -5.01 16.28 -5.04
N ALA A 64 -6.12 15.79 -5.61
CA ALA A 64 -6.73 16.10 -6.89
C ALA A 64 -5.88 16.74 -8.01
N ARG A 65 -5.93 16.12 -9.19
CA ARG A 65 -6.29 16.86 -10.41
C ARG A 65 -7.40 16.12 -11.12
N SER A 66 -8.56 16.78 -11.11
CA SER A 66 -9.66 16.57 -12.05
C SER A 66 -9.13 16.57 -13.48
N GLY A 67 -9.54 15.60 -14.29
CA GLY A 67 -9.24 15.60 -15.72
C GLY A 67 -9.44 14.23 -16.36
N SER A 68 -10.65 14.02 -16.88
CA SER A 68 -10.99 13.06 -17.95
C SER A 68 -11.18 11.58 -17.58
N ALA A 69 -12.47 11.21 -17.64
CA ALA A 69 -13.03 9.99 -18.22
C ALA A 69 -12.25 8.67 -18.06
N GLY A 70 -12.76 7.78 -17.21
CA GLY A 70 -12.34 6.39 -17.19
C GLY A 70 -12.85 5.67 -15.96
N ASN A 71 -14.02 5.06 -16.12
CA ASN A 71 -14.72 4.19 -15.18
C ASN A 71 -13.80 3.35 -14.27
N ALA A 72 -13.68 3.70 -12.99
CA ALA A 72 -13.28 2.78 -11.93
C ALA A 72 -13.79 3.33 -10.60
N SER A 73 -14.38 2.46 -9.79
CA SER A 73 -15.06 2.69 -8.51
C SER A 73 -14.16 3.27 -7.42
N GLY A 74 -13.69 4.50 -7.61
CA GLY A 74 -13.16 5.35 -6.56
C GLY A 74 -14.29 5.66 -5.60
N LYS A 75 -14.30 5.01 -4.44
CA LYS A 75 -15.17 5.39 -3.32
C LYS A 75 -15.08 6.90 -3.17
N ALA A 76 -16.19 7.60 -3.42
CA ALA A 76 -16.28 9.03 -3.27
C ALA A 76 -15.67 9.40 -1.92
N ARG A 77 -14.73 10.36 -1.93
CA ARG A 77 -14.03 10.80 -0.73
C ARG A 77 -15.09 11.27 0.27
N ILE A 78 -15.28 10.51 1.34
CA ILE A 78 -16.30 10.79 2.35
C ILE A 78 -15.87 12.03 3.13
N ASP A 79 -16.66 13.09 3.06
CA ASP A 79 -16.47 14.24 3.95
C ASP A 79 -17.11 13.94 5.31
N TYR A 80 -16.29 13.50 6.26
CA TYR A 80 -16.74 13.19 7.62
C TYR A 80 -17.31 14.40 8.36
N ARG A 81 -17.11 15.63 7.88
CA ARG A 81 -17.78 16.82 8.42
C ARG A 81 -19.27 16.86 8.07
N GLU A 82 -19.63 16.31 6.91
CA GLU A 82 -21.02 16.27 6.43
C GLU A 82 -21.75 15.02 6.93
N VAL A 83 -21.03 13.94 7.21
CA VAL A 83 -21.60 12.65 7.63
C VAL A 83 -21.75 12.53 9.15
N LEU A 84 -20.88 13.17 9.94
CA LEU A 84 -20.89 13.05 11.40
C LEU A 84 -21.58 14.26 12.03
N THR A 85 -22.39 14.00 13.06
CA THR A 85 -22.88 15.05 13.95
C THR A 85 -21.72 15.68 14.73
N ALA A 86 -21.86 16.92 15.19
CA ALA A 86 -20.83 17.64 15.96
C ALA A 86 -20.18 16.81 17.10
N PRO A 87 -20.93 16.13 17.99
CA PRO A 87 -20.33 15.32 19.06
C PRO A 87 -19.66 14.02 18.56
N GLN A 88 -20.01 13.54 17.36
CA GLN A 88 -19.33 12.41 16.73
C GLN A 88 -18.05 12.85 16.04
N PHE A 89 -18.06 14.02 15.38
CA PHE A 89 -16.89 14.58 14.72
C PHE A 89 -15.77 14.94 15.71
N GLU A 90 -16.12 15.44 16.89
CA GLU A 90 -15.14 15.71 17.95
C GLU A 90 -14.42 14.43 18.41
N ARG A 91 -15.18 13.34 18.65
CA ARG A 91 -14.62 12.01 18.96
C ARG A 91 -13.77 11.47 17.83
N PHE A 92 -14.24 11.57 16.59
CA PHE A 92 -13.49 11.18 15.41
C PHE A 92 -12.15 11.93 15.29
N SER A 93 -12.15 13.23 15.57
CA SER A 93 -10.94 14.06 15.53
C SER A 93 -9.90 13.61 16.56
N LYS A 94 -10.33 13.35 17.81
CA LYS A 94 -9.48 12.81 18.88
C LYS A 94 -8.89 11.44 18.52
N LEU A 95 -9.69 10.53 17.97
CA LEU A 95 -9.23 9.20 17.54
C LEU A 95 -8.19 9.29 16.41
N ARG A 96 -8.35 10.25 15.49
CA ARG A 96 -7.39 10.45 14.40
C ARG A 96 -6.05 10.98 14.91
N GLU A 97 -6.08 11.85 15.91
CA GLU A 97 -4.89 12.37 16.57
C GLU A 97 -4.14 11.26 17.32
N LEU A 98 -4.86 10.43 18.09
CA LEU A 98 -4.28 9.26 18.76
C LEU A 98 -3.64 8.29 17.77
N ARG A 99 -4.32 8.02 16.65
CA ARG A 99 -3.75 7.19 15.59
C ARG A 99 -2.45 7.76 15.04
N LYS A 100 -2.35 9.09 14.90
CA LYS A 100 -1.12 9.76 14.48
C LYS A 100 0.00 9.57 15.47
N GLN A 101 -0.27 9.83 16.75
CA GLN A 101 0.71 9.64 17.81
C GLN A 101 1.22 8.20 17.88
N LEU A 102 0.32 7.22 17.72
CA LEU A 102 0.68 5.80 17.74
C LEU A 102 1.56 5.42 16.56
N ALA A 103 1.20 5.85 15.35
CA ALA A 103 1.99 5.57 14.15
C ALA A 103 3.36 6.24 14.19
N ASP A 104 3.44 7.48 14.69
CA ASP A 104 4.72 8.17 14.93
C ASP A 104 5.58 7.40 15.96
N SER A 105 4.97 6.87 17.03
CA SER A 105 5.67 6.11 18.06
C SER A 105 6.17 4.74 17.57
N GLU A 106 5.41 4.09 16.70
CA GLU A 106 5.73 2.76 16.15
C GLU A 106 6.53 2.85 14.84
N SER A 107 6.85 4.06 14.36
CA SER A 107 7.50 4.32 13.07
C SER A 107 6.74 3.69 11.89
N VAL A 108 5.41 3.64 11.97
CA VAL A 108 4.52 3.11 10.94
C VAL A 108 3.95 4.27 10.10
N PRO A 109 3.95 4.19 8.76
CA PRO A 109 3.39 5.23 7.91
C PRO A 109 1.85 5.31 7.98
N LEU A 110 1.29 6.52 7.84
CA LEU A 110 -0.13 6.85 8.05
C LEU A 110 -0.84 7.32 6.78
#